data_AF-A0A5M8RT87-F1
#
_entry.id   AF-A0A5M8RT87-F1
#
_cell.length_a   1.000
_cell.length_b   1.000
_cell.length_c   1.000
_cell.angle_alpha   90.00
_cell.angle_beta   90.00
_cell.angle_gamma   90.00
#
_symmetry.space_group_name_H-M   'P 1'
#
loop_
_entity.id
_entity.type
_entity.pdbx_description
1 polymer ?
#
loop_
_entity_poly.entity_id
_entity_poly.type
_entity_poly.pdbx_seq_one_letter_code
_entity_poly.pdbx_strand_id
1 'polypeptide(L)'
;MFYQLRLAEEKDINVIEAFLKEAGTSHKGIEENRSQFIMMEDPPNKIVACLGMEELENEKGLLRSLVVSDKLSQGHIVSLFQGMQVLCEKRGIHTLYLVANKGTSMEFLEVMGFKRAESLPEELCESEHVSDSLNVSGAVLMVKTPG
;
A
#
# COMPACT_ATOMS: atom_id res chain seq x y z
N MET A 1 -18.22 0.58 15.82
CA MET A 1 -16.83 0.65 16.32
C MET A 1 -16.20 1.90 15.73
N PHE A 2 -15.43 2.67 16.50
CA PHE A 2 -14.80 3.89 16.00
C PHE A 2 -13.34 3.58 15.68
N TYR A 3 -12.99 3.59 14.39
CA TYR A 3 -11.62 3.40 13.94
C TYR A 3 -10.94 4.75 13.72
N GLN A 4 -9.68 4.86 14.09
CA GLN A 4 -8.87 6.04 13.85
C GLN A 4 -7.96 5.81 12.65
N LEU A 5 -7.97 6.74 11.69
CA LEU A 5 -7.05 6.76 10.54
C LEU A 5 -5.98 7.81 10.77
N ARG A 6 -4.70 7.45 10.66
CA ARG A 6 -3.58 8.40 10.79
C ARG A 6 -2.38 7.98 9.95
N LEU A 7 -1.48 8.94 9.73
CA LEU A 7 -0.14 8.65 9.22
C LEU A 7 0.70 8.00 10.33
N ALA A 8 1.49 7.00 9.98
CA ALA A 8 2.48 6.40 10.85
C ALA A 8 3.62 7.39 11.15
N GLU A 9 4.13 7.32 12.37
CA GLU A 9 5.35 7.98 12.80
C GLU A 9 6.49 6.96 12.86
N GLU A 10 7.74 7.42 12.97
CA GLU A 10 8.92 6.52 13.07
C GLU A 10 8.79 5.49 14.20
N LYS A 11 8.19 5.89 15.33
CA LYS A 11 7.95 5.00 16.48
C LYS A 11 7.02 3.82 16.16
N ASP A 12 6.21 3.92 15.12
CA ASP A 12 5.23 2.90 14.73
C ASP A 12 5.82 1.79 13.85
N ILE A 13 7.03 1.99 13.31
CA ILE A 13 7.68 1.07 12.35
C ILE A 13 7.70 -0.37 12.90
N ASN A 14 8.15 -0.56 14.14
CA ASN A 14 8.24 -1.88 14.76
C ASN A 14 6.88 -2.60 14.85
N VAL A 15 5.82 -1.84 15.13
CA VAL A 15 4.47 -2.41 15.26
C VAL A 15 3.88 -2.72 13.88
N ILE A 16 4.14 -1.87 12.88
CA ILE A 16 3.78 -2.12 11.49
C ILE A 16 4.48 -3.38 10.98
N GLU A 17 5.79 -3.51 11.18
CA GLU A 17 6.55 -4.66 10.72
C GLU A 17 6.01 -5.96 11.33
N ALA A 18 5.74 -5.97 12.64
CA ALA A 18 5.13 -7.10 13.33
C ALA A 18 3.75 -7.46 12.74
N PHE A 19 2.92 -6.46 12.47
CA PHE A 19 1.59 -6.65 11.89
C PHE A 19 1.66 -7.23 10.46
N LEU A 20 2.56 -6.72 9.62
CA LEU A 20 2.77 -7.23 8.27
C LEU A 20 3.33 -8.65 8.26
N LYS A 21 4.23 -8.96 9.21
CA LYS A 21 4.80 -10.29 9.40
C LYS A 21 3.75 -11.30 9.84
N GLU A 22 2.86 -10.92 10.77
CA GLU A 22 1.72 -11.76 11.20
C GLU A 22 0.79 -12.07 10.03
N ALA A 23 0.58 -11.11 9.12
CA ALA A 23 -0.21 -11.27 7.91
C ALA A 23 0.53 -12.00 6.76
N GLY A 24 1.77 -12.44 6.96
CA GLY A 24 2.57 -13.12 5.94
C GLY A 24 2.86 -12.25 4.71
N THR A 25 2.83 -10.92 4.86
CA THR A 25 3.08 -9.95 3.79
C THR A 25 4.53 -9.45 3.84
N SER A 26 5.03 -8.94 2.71
CA SER A 26 6.36 -8.36 2.62
C SER A 26 6.54 -7.22 3.64
N HIS A 27 7.50 -7.41 4.55
CA HIS A 27 7.84 -6.50 5.65
C HIS A 27 9.30 -6.04 5.63
N LYS A 28 10.12 -6.58 4.72
CA LYS A 28 11.52 -6.18 4.53
C LYS A 28 11.64 -4.76 3.97
N GLY A 29 12.73 -4.06 4.26
CA GLY A 29 13.04 -2.79 3.61
C GLY A 29 12.18 -1.61 4.07
N ILE A 30 11.31 -1.75 5.08
CA ILE A 30 10.39 -0.68 5.49
C ILE A 30 11.15 0.56 5.96
N GLU A 31 12.13 0.36 6.85
CA GLU A 31 12.94 1.45 7.41
C GLU A 31 13.92 2.00 6.35
N GLU A 32 14.58 1.11 5.61
CA GLU A 32 15.59 1.45 4.60
C GLU A 32 14.98 2.23 3.41
N ASN A 33 13.78 1.85 2.96
CA ASN A 33 13.09 2.48 1.84
C ASN A 33 12.27 3.72 2.25
N ARG A 34 12.39 4.18 3.50
CA ARG A 34 11.63 5.33 4.05
C ARG A 34 10.13 5.23 3.76
N SER A 35 9.59 4.02 3.84
CA SER A 35 8.20 3.74 3.50
C SER A 35 7.26 4.53 4.41
N GLN A 36 6.30 5.23 3.84
CA GLN A 36 5.25 5.93 4.58
C GLN A 36 4.02 5.04 4.68
N PHE A 37 3.44 4.94 5.88
CA PHE A 37 2.27 4.11 6.12
C PHE A 37 1.09 4.94 6.59
N ILE A 38 -0.09 4.62 6.08
CA ILE A 38 -1.35 5.01 6.71
C ILE A 38 -1.84 3.82 7.52
N MET A 39 -2.18 4.09 8.77
CA MET A 39 -2.62 3.11 9.74
C MET A 39 -4.08 3.35 10.10
N MET A 40 -4.82 2.25 10.26
CA MET A 40 -6.13 2.25 10.89
C MET A 40 -6.05 1.50 12.21
N GLU A 41 -6.49 2.15 13.27
CA GLU A 41 -6.42 1.65 14.63
C GLU A 41 -7.82 1.42 15.22
N ASP A 42 -7.97 0.32 15.93
CA ASP A 42 -9.06 0.04 16.86
C ASP A 42 -8.56 0.37 18.28
N PRO A 43 -8.99 1.49 18.87
CA PRO A 43 -8.48 1.96 20.15
C PRO A 43 -8.64 0.92 21.28
N PRO A 44 -7.73 0.89 22.27
CA PRO A 44 -6.76 1.96 22.53
C PRO A 44 -5.47 1.95 21.70
N ASN A 45 -5.04 0.86 21.03
CA ASN A 45 -3.77 0.84 20.24
C ASN A 45 -3.64 -0.40 19.32
N LYS A 46 -4.75 -0.94 18.79
CA LYS A 46 -4.66 -2.13 17.93
C LYS A 46 -4.66 -1.72 16.47
N ILE A 47 -3.56 -1.94 15.75
CA ILE A 47 -3.56 -1.85 14.29
C ILE A 47 -4.54 -2.90 13.75
N VAL A 48 -5.49 -2.44 12.94
CA VAL A 48 -6.47 -3.29 12.26
C VAL A 48 -6.34 -3.23 10.74
N ALA A 49 -5.63 -2.23 10.22
CA ALA A 49 -5.15 -2.22 8.84
C ALA A 49 -3.97 -1.25 8.67
N CYS A 50 -3.18 -1.47 7.62
CA CYS A 50 -2.23 -0.49 7.12
C CYS A 50 -2.08 -0.56 5.60
N LEU A 51 -1.66 0.57 5.00
CA LEU A 51 -1.30 0.69 3.59
C LEU A 51 0.00 1.47 3.51
N GLY A 52 1.03 0.87 2.92
CA GLY A 52 2.34 1.48 2.74
C GLY A 52 2.51 2.12 1.37
N MET A 53 3.43 3.07 1.28
CA MET A 53 3.87 3.71 0.05
C MET A 53 5.36 4.00 0.11
N GLU A 54 6.07 3.68 -0.96
CA GLU A 54 7.42 4.17 -1.26
C GLU A 54 7.33 5.30 -2.28
N GLU A 55 8.11 6.36 -2.07
CA GLU A 55 8.27 7.42 -3.06
C GLU A 55 9.32 6.97 -4.09
N LEU A 56 9.03 7.19 -5.37
CA LEU A 56 9.93 6.90 -6.48
C LEU A 56 10.31 8.20 -7.17
N GLU A 57 11.25 8.13 -8.12
CA GLU A 57 11.56 9.27 -8.97
C GLU A 57 10.38 9.67 -9.88
N ASN A 58 10.46 10.87 -10.47
CA ASN A 58 9.51 11.34 -11.48
C ASN A 58 8.05 11.39 -11.01
N GLU A 59 7.80 11.85 -9.78
CA GLU A 59 6.45 12.04 -9.22
C GLU A 59 5.64 10.73 -9.16
N LYS A 60 6.35 9.60 -9.04
CA LYS A 60 5.76 8.26 -8.93
C LYS A 60 5.82 7.77 -7.48
N GLY A 61 4.93 6.85 -7.15
CA GLY A 61 4.96 6.12 -5.89
C GLY A 61 4.57 4.66 -6.09
N LEU A 62 5.00 3.82 -5.16
CA LEU A 62 4.70 2.40 -5.13
C LEU A 62 3.91 2.10 -3.86
N LEU A 63 2.64 1.71 -3.99
CA LEU A 63 1.90 1.16 -2.88
C LEU A 63 2.41 -0.24 -2.56
N ARG A 64 2.63 -0.49 -1.27
CA ARG A 64 3.06 -1.77 -0.74
C ARG A 64 2.23 -2.20 0.45
N SER A 65 2.17 -3.51 0.65
CA SER A 65 1.74 -4.13 1.91
C SER A 65 0.37 -3.65 2.45
N LEU A 66 -0.69 -3.75 1.64
CA LEU A 66 -2.07 -3.58 2.12
C LEU A 66 -2.47 -4.78 2.99
N VAL A 67 -2.55 -4.58 4.30
CA VAL A 67 -3.04 -5.60 5.23
C VAL A 67 -4.27 -5.05 5.93
N VAL A 68 -5.34 -5.83 5.92
CA VAL A 68 -6.64 -5.46 6.48
C VAL A 68 -7.14 -6.64 7.29
N SER A 69 -7.49 -6.41 8.55
CA SER A 69 -8.08 -7.45 9.40
C SER A 69 -9.52 -7.77 8.98
N ASP A 70 -9.94 -9.02 9.20
CA ASP A 70 -11.25 -9.55 8.80
C ASP A 70 -12.48 -8.79 9.35
N LYS A 71 -12.27 -7.91 10.33
CA LYS A 71 -13.31 -7.11 10.98
C LYS A 71 -13.69 -5.87 10.18
N LEU A 72 -12.92 -5.50 9.17
CA LEU A 72 -13.10 -4.25 8.43
C LEU A 72 -13.97 -4.46 7.19
N SER A 73 -14.94 -3.55 7.02
CA SER A 73 -15.73 -3.44 5.79
C SER A 73 -14.93 -2.86 4.62
N GLN A 74 -15.44 -3.04 3.40
CA GLN A 74 -14.91 -2.40 2.19
C GLN A 74 -14.83 -0.86 2.31
N GLY A 75 -15.75 -0.23 3.03
CA GLY A 75 -15.72 1.21 3.28
C GLY A 75 -14.47 1.67 4.02
N HIS A 76 -13.92 0.84 4.92
CA HIS A 76 -12.67 1.16 5.61
C HIS A 76 -11.46 1.05 4.69
N ILE A 77 -11.49 0.11 3.74
CA ILE A 77 -10.45 -0.04 2.72
C ILE A 77 -10.45 1.19 1.81
N VAL A 78 -11.64 1.66 1.39
CA VAL A 78 -11.77 2.91 0.63
C VAL A 78 -11.17 4.10 1.40
N SER A 79 -11.41 4.21 2.71
CA SER A 79 -10.82 5.27 3.54
C SER A 79 -9.29 5.23 3.56
N LEU A 80 -8.66 4.04 3.57
CA LEU A 80 -7.20 3.90 3.48
C LEU A 80 -6.67 4.44 2.15
N PHE A 81 -7.29 4.06 1.03
CA PHE A 81 -6.90 4.54 -0.29
C PHE A 81 -7.12 6.06 -0.45
N GLN A 82 -8.21 6.60 0.10
CA GLN A 82 -8.45 8.04 0.09
C GLN A 82 -7.40 8.80 0.91
N GLY A 83 -7.07 8.30 2.11
CA GLY A 83 -5.98 8.84 2.90
C GLY A 83 -4.66 8.82 2.13
N MET A 84 -4.39 7.73 1.41
CA MET A 84 -3.17 7.58 0.63
C MET A 84 -3.13 8.54 -0.55
N GLN A 85 -4.26 8.72 -1.24
CA GLN A 85 -4.36 9.71 -2.30
C GLN A 85 -4.08 11.13 -1.79
N VAL A 86 -4.62 11.51 -0.63
CA VAL A 86 -4.31 12.81 -0.01
C VAL A 86 -2.84 12.94 0.35
N LEU A 87 -2.19 11.85 0.79
CA LEU A 87 -0.75 11.84 1.05
C LEU A 87 0.04 12.07 -0.24
N CYS A 88 -0.30 11.35 -1.31
CA CYS A 88 0.34 11.50 -2.62
C CYS A 88 0.20 12.91 -3.18
N GLU A 89 -1.00 13.50 -3.11
CA GLU A 89 -1.25 14.89 -3.55
C GLU A 89 -0.36 15.88 -2.79
N LYS A 90 -0.19 15.72 -1.47
CA LYS A 90 0.70 16.57 -0.66
C LYS A 90 2.19 16.40 -0.99
N ARG A 91 2.57 15.26 -1.55
CA ARG A 91 3.95 14.91 -1.92
C ARG A 91 4.26 15.19 -3.39
N GLY A 92 3.28 15.63 -4.19
CA GLY A 92 3.44 15.79 -5.63
C GLY A 92 3.58 14.44 -6.36
N ILE A 93 3.03 13.36 -5.79
CA ILE A 93 3.01 12.04 -6.43
C ILE A 93 1.73 11.94 -7.26
N HIS A 94 1.91 11.76 -8.56
CA HIS A 94 0.82 11.74 -9.53
C HIS A 94 0.55 10.33 -10.06
N THR A 95 1.57 9.48 -10.13
CA THR A 95 1.43 8.10 -10.62
C THR A 95 1.68 7.10 -9.50
N LEU A 96 0.70 6.24 -9.24
CA LEU A 96 0.81 5.17 -8.24
C LEU A 96 0.83 3.80 -8.89
N TYR A 97 1.84 3.01 -8.55
CA TYR A 97 1.94 1.61 -8.90
C TYR A 97 1.61 0.72 -7.71
N LEU A 98 1.16 -0.50 -7.98
CA LEU A 98 1.06 -1.57 -6.99
C LEU A 98 1.13 -2.93 -7.67
N VAL A 99 1.44 -3.96 -6.90
CA VAL A 99 1.36 -5.36 -7.37
C VAL A 99 0.16 -6.04 -6.74
N ALA A 100 -0.77 -6.55 -7.56
CA ALA A 100 -1.94 -7.32 -7.13
C ALA A 100 -1.68 -8.81 -7.37
N ASN A 101 -1.95 -9.68 -6.39
CA ASN A 101 -1.62 -11.11 -6.45
C ASN A 101 -2.84 -12.06 -6.43
N LYS A 102 -4.08 -11.54 -6.46
CA LYS A 102 -5.33 -12.34 -6.43
C LYS A 102 -6.46 -11.68 -7.24
N GLY A 103 -7.38 -12.49 -7.75
CA GLY A 103 -8.53 -12.03 -8.57
C GLY A 103 -9.42 -11.01 -7.87
N THR A 104 -9.87 -11.29 -6.65
CA THR A 104 -10.81 -10.42 -5.91
C THR A 104 -10.20 -9.08 -5.48
N SER A 105 -8.88 -8.97 -5.39
CA SER A 105 -8.24 -7.66 -5.16
C SER A 105 -8.18 -6.83 -6.43
N MET A 106 -8.04 -7.43 -7.62
CA MET A 106 -7.97 -6.70 -8.88
C MET A 106 -9.28 -5.95 -9.20
N GLU A 107 -10.44 -6.60 -9.07
CA GLU A 107 -11.75 -5.95 -9.35
C GLU A 107 -11.96 -4.72 -8.45
N PHE A 108 -11.61 -4.83 -7.17
CA PHE A 108 -11.69 -3.71 -6.24
C PHE A 108 -10.72 -2.59 -6.62
N LEU A 109 -9.49 -2.92 -7.00
CA LEU A 109 -8.48 -1.94 -7.42
C LEU A 109 -8.89 -1.21 -8.71
N GLU A 110 -9.56 -1.88 -9.65
CA GLU A 110 -10.14 -1.26 -10.83
C GLU A 110 -11.20 -0.21 -10.47
N VAL A 111 -12.08 -0.51 -9.50
CA VAL A 111 -13.03 0.46 -8.96
C VAL A 111 -12.33 1.66 -8.31
N MET A 112 -11.17 1.44 -7.69
CA MET A 112 -10.34 2.51 -7.11
C MET A 112 -9.56 3.34 -8.16
N GLY A 113 -9.69 3.00 -9.44
CA GLY A 113 -9.10 3.69 -10.58
C GLY A 113 -7.76 3.14 -11.04
N PHE A 114 -7.30 2.02 -10.49
CA PHE A 114 -6.12 1.33 -11.01
C PHE A 114 -6.46 0.57 -12.28
N LYS A 115 -5.48 0.47 -13.18
CA LYS A 115 -5.57 -0.33 -14.40
C LYS A 115 -4.33 -1.20 -14.50
N ARG A 116 -4.40 -2.30 -15.25
CA ARG A 116 -3.19 -3.08 -15.54
C ARG A 116 -2.15 -2.18 -16.22
N ALA A 117 -0.92 -2.19 -15.70
CA ALA A 117 0.19 -1.48 -16.32
C ALA A 117 0.61 -2.22 -17.61
N GLU A 118 0.90 -1.46 -18.67
CA GLU A 118 1.36 -2.01 -19.95
C GLU A 118 2.80 -2.51 -19.89
N SER A 119 3.62 -1.88 -19.04
CA SER A 119 5.03 -2.18 -18.83
C SER A 119 5.45 -1.93 -17.39
N LEU A 120 6.56 -2.55 -16.99
CA LEU A 120 7.25 -2.26 -15.74
C LEU A 120 8.14 -1.02 -15.94
N PRO A 121 7.92 0.09 -15.21
CA PRO A 121 8.82 1.24 -15.22
C PRO A 121 10.22 0.85 -14.74
N GLU A 122 11.25 1.48 -15.32
CA GLU A 122 12.65 1.21 -14.95
C GLU A 122 12.91 1.44 -13.46
N GLU A 123 12.27 2.44 -12.85
CA GLU A 123 12.44 2.77 -11.44
C GLU A 123 11.90 1.68 -10.50
N LEU A 124 11.05 0.77 -11.00
CA LEU A 124 10.56 -0.37 -10.23
C LEU A 124 11.43 -1.62 -10.38
N CYS A 125 12.36 -1.65 -11.34
CA CYS A 125 13.23 -2.80 -11.56
C CYS A 125 14.17 -3.06 -10.37
N GLU A 126 14.54 -2.02 -9.64
CA GLU A 126 15.43 -2.12 -8.47
C GLU A 126 14.69 -2.35 -7.15
N SER A 127 13.36 -2.29 -7.14
CA SER A 127 12.57 -2.50 -5.92
C SER A 127 12.51 -3.99 -5.55
N GLU A 128 13.14 -4.35 -4.42
CA GLU A 128 13.05 -5.71 -3.84
C GLU A 128 11.58 -6.09 -3.61
N HIS A 129 10.75 -5.13 -3.17
CA HIS A 129 9.31 -5.37 -2.96
C HIS A 129 8.59 -5.77 -4.26
N VAL A 130 8.86 -5.08 -5.37
CA VAL A 130 8.23 -5.40 -6.66
C VAL A 130 8.72 -6.73 -7.20
N SER A 131 10.03 -6.97 -7.16
CA SER A 131 10.64 -8.24 -7.61
C SER A 131 10.04 -9.44 -6.86
N ASP A 132 10.01 -9.38 -5.52
CA ASP A 132 9.43 -10.44 -4.68
C ASP A 132 7.93 -10.62 -4.98
N SER A 133 7.19 -9.53 -5.16
CA SER A 133 5.74 -9.57 -5.37
C SER A 133 5.35 -10.09 -6.76
N LEU A 134 6.12 -9.74 -7.81
CA LEU A 134 5.88 -10.21 -9.17
C LEU A 134 6.27 -11.67 -9.40
N ASN A 135 7.14 -12.24 -8.57
CA ASN A 135 7.48 -13.68 -8.61
C ASN A 135 6.33 -14.59 -8.15
N VAL A 136 5.25 -14.04 -7.57
CA VAL A 136 4.06 -14.80 -7.19
C VAL A 136 3.20 -15.09 -8.42
N SER A 137 2.80 -16.35 -8.60
CA SER A 137 1.94 -16.75 -9.73
C SER A 137 0.63 -15.94 -9.76
N GLY A 138 0.33 -15.35 -10.91
CA GLY A 138 -0.85 -14.51 -11.11
C GLY A 138 -0.71 -13.07 -10.61
N ALA A 139 0.50 -12.65 -10.20
CA ALA A 139 0.78 -11.27 -9.88
C ALA A 139 0.69 -10.36 -11.12
N VAL A 140 0.12 -9.17 -10.93
CA VAL A 140 -0.07 -8.17 -11.98
C VAL A 140 0.32 -6.81 -11.43
N LEU A 141 1.16 -6.09 -12.17
CA LEU A 141 1.42 -4.69 -11.92
C LEU A 141 0.21 -3.86 -12.36
N MET A 142 -0.27 -3.00 -11.46
CA MET A 142 -1.34 -2.05 -11.75
C MET A 142 -0.85 -0.62 -11.52
N VAL A 143 -1.43 0.33 -12.26
CA VAL A 143 -1.09 1.74 -12.24
C VAL A 143 -2.35 2.60 -12.15
N LYS A 144 -2.27 3.70 -11.40
CA LYS A 144 -3.25 4.77 -11.36
C LYS A 144 -2.53 6.09 -11.63
N THR A 145 -3.00 6.83 -12.62
CA THR A 145 -2.57 8.20 -12.92
C THR A 145 -3.65 9.18 -12.45
N PRO A 146 -3.37 10.49 -12.36
CA PRO A 146 -4.40 11.47 -12.13
C PRO A 146 -5.42 11.38 -13.27
N GLY A 147 -6.71 11.51 -12.94
CA GLY A 147 -7.79 11.58 -13.92
C GLY A 147 -7.91 12.94 -14.56
#